data_AF-A0A1V6K5K8-F1
#
_entry.id   AF-A0A1V6K5K8-F1
#
_cell.length_a   1.000
_cell.length_b   1.000
_cell.length_c   1.000
_cell.angle_alpha   90.00
_cell.angle_beta   90.00
_cell.angle_gamma   90.00
#
_symmetry.space_group_name_H-M   'P 1'
#
loop_
_entity.id
_entity.type
_entity.pdbx_description
1 polymer ?
#
loop_
_entity_poly.entity_id
_entity_poly.type
_entity_poly.pdbx_seq_one_letter_code
_entity_poly.pdbx_strand_id
1 'polypeptide(L)'
;MKKLWLVLPALAAVSCGPRESAPPAVLTVTGDRTSEYEWQEGDSWRFLAWALLDADRGEGHEALAIMSGHRPDAALRPGTKVRLPIDPSMRAELDSRLTAARHVRTATALHEAGDDEASGRELMEAVEADPGWSIPRYDLALLMLERGRADSARELLEPVSSKPRAALLLGLIDWENDDVLAARRRLETAIATDAPQAEALAAAAIAYMVTGDSYLANRLWTRLLQDASAPSELRLMAVRFCLEGPGSRLP
;
A
#
# COMPACT_ATOMS: atom_id res chain seq x y z
N MET A 1 56.44 -19.54 32.81
CA MET A 1 55.79 -19.93 34.08
C MET A 1 54.38 -19.36 34.04
N LYS A 2 53.35 -20.16 33.75
CA LYS A 2 52.55 -21.00 34.67
C LYS A 2 51.53 -20.21 35.50
N LYS A 3 50.24 -20.54 35.25
CA LYS A 3 49.13 -20.76 36.21
C LYS A 3 48.54 -19.50 36.89
N LEU A 4 47.28 -19.41 37.33
CA LEU A 4 46.04 -20.22 37.26
C LEU A 4 45.01 -19.48 38.16
N TRP A 5 43.84 -19.15 37.62
CA TRP A 5 42.45 -19.20 38.16
C TRP A 5 42.04 -18.84 39.62
N LEU A 6 40.73 -18.46 39.73
CA LEU A 6 39.76 -18.45 40.86
C LEU A 6 39.67 -17.14 41.70
N VAL A 7 38.52 -16.58 42.14
CA VAL A 7 37.14 -17.07 42.44
C VAL A 7 36.08 -15.92 42.31
N LEU A 8 34.83 -16.30 42.01
CA LEU A 8 33.51 -15.61 42.15
C LEU A 8 33.17 -15.07 43.58
N PRO A 9 32.11 -14.25 43.78
CA PRO A 9 30.81 -14.81 44.21
C PRO A 9 29.51 -14.08 43.75
N ALA A 10 28.43 -14.85 43.55
CA ALA A 10 27.08 -14.72 44.16
C ALA A 10 26.21 -13.46 43.86
N LEU A 11 24.88 -13.43 43.80
CA LEU A 11 23.72 -14.36 43.77
C LEU A 11 22.51 -13.41 43.63
N ALA A 12 21.53 -13.68 42.77
CA ALA A 12 20.12 -13.35 43.02
C ALA A 12 19.20 -13.96 41.96
N ALA A 13 18.40 -14.92 42.38
CA ALA A 13 17.19 -15.35 41.69
C ALA A 13 16.10 -14.28 41.88
N VAL A 14 15.44 -13.86 40.80
CA VAL A 14 14.13 -13.19 40.86
C VAL A 14 13.23 -13.73 39.74
N SER A 15 12.28 -14.55 40.19
CA SER A 15 10.87 -14.59 39.78
C SER A 15 10.50 -14.69 38.29
N CYS A 16 10.13 -15.91 37.87
CA CYS A 16 9.08 -16.10 36.86
C CYS A 16 7.74 -15.64 37.44
N GLY A 17 7.33 -14.41 37.14
CA GLY A 17 5.93 -13.99 37.25
C GLY A 17 5.21 -14.24 35.93
N PRO A 18 3.92 -14.61 35.93
CA PRO A 18 3.14 -14.68 34.69
C PRO A 18 3.07 -13.26 34.13
N ARG A 19 3.55 -13.06 32.90
CA ARG A 19 3.19 -11.88 32.11
C ARG A 19 1.70 -11.98 31.84
N GLU A 20 0.89 -11.34 32.67
CA GLU A 20 -0.42 -10.88 32.24
C GLU A 20 -0.16 -10.01 31.00
N SER A 21 -0.48 -10.56 29.84
CA SER A 21 -0.65 -9.79 28.63
C SER A 21 -1.74 -8.78 28.93
N ALA A 22 -1.35 -7.54 29.23
CA ALA A 22 -2.27 -6.44 29.14
C ALA A 22 -2.95 -6.54 27.77
N PRO A 23 -4.30 -6.51 27.69
CA PRO A 23 -4.95 -6.43 26.40
C PRO A 23 -4.35 -5.25 25.64
N PRO A 24 -4.19 -5.34 24.30
CA PRO A 24 -3.70 -4.21 23.53
C PRO A 24 -4.52 -3.00 23.94
N ALA A 25 -3.85 -1.92 24.34
CA ALA A 25 -4.50 -0.70 24.75
C ALA A 25 -5.50 -0.35 23.65
N VAL A 26 -6.79 -0.59 23.93
CA VAL A 26 -7.86 -0.09 23.10
C VAL A 26 -7.62 1.40 23.14
N LEU A 27 -7.21 1.98 22.02
CA LEU A 27 -7.23 3.41 21.81
C LEU A 27 -8.68 3.82 22.04
N THR A 28 -9.03 4.13 23.28
CA THR A 28 -10.22 4.89 23.59
C THR A 28 -9.98 6.23 22.94
N VAL A 29 -10.53 6.40 21.74
CA VAL A 29 -10.68 7.69 21.07
C VAL A 29 -11.64 8.49 21.95
N THR A 30 -11.11 9.04 23.04
CA THR A 30 -11.77 10.02 23.87
C THR A 30 -11.64 11.35 23.14
N GLY A 31 -12.61 11.63 22.27
CA GLY A 31 -12.72 12.91 21.58
C GLY A 31 -13.92 12.91 20.64
N ASP A 32 -14.81 13.87 20.85
CA ASP A 32 -16.05 14.18 20.12
C ASP A 32 -15.81 14.59 18.63
N ARG A 33 -14.68 14.17 18.04
CA ARG A 33 -14.22 14.59 16.71
C ARG A 33 -14.71 13.58 15.68
N THR A 34 -16.02 13.54 15.50
CA THR A 34 -16.67 12.74 14.47
C THR A 34 -17.35 13.62 13.44
N SER A 35 -17.38 13.16 12.19
CA SER A 35 -18.07 13.82 11.09
C SER A 35 -19.35 13.06 10.78
N GLU A 36 -20.46 13.78 10.66
CA GLU A 36 -21.71 13.20 10.17
C GLU A 36 -21.58 12.93 8.66
N TYR A 37 -21.92 11.72 8.25
CA TYR A 37 -21.95 11.30 6.86
C TYR A 37 -23.34 10.73 6.54
N GLU A 38 -23.90 11.11 5.41
CA GLU A 38 -25.17 10.56 4.92
C GLU A 38 -24.87 9.41 3.96
N TRP A 39 -25.25 8.20 4.39
CA TRP A 39 -25.08 6.97 3.61
C TRP A 39 -25.73 7.08 2.24
N GLN A 40 -24.99 6.73 1.19
CA GLN A 40 -25.46 6.80 -0.18
C GLN A 40 -25.79 5.41 -0.75
N GLU A 41 -26.37 5.39 -1.94
CA GLU A 41 -26.63 4.15 -2.65
C GLU A 41 -25.32 3.42 -3.02
N GLY A 42 -25.32 2.10 -2.77
CA GLY A 42 -24.16 1.23 -3.00
C GLY A 42 -23.06 1.37 -1.95
N ASP A 43 -23.27 2.10 -0.85
CA ASP A 43 -22.28 2.17 0.22
C ASP A 43 -22.22 0.89 1.05
N SER A 44 -20.99 0.58 1.47
CA SER A 44 -20.69 -0.46 2.42
C SER A 44 -19.52 -0.01 3.29
N TRP A 45 -19.39 -0.57 4.49
CA TRP A 45 -18.23 -0.30 5.34
C TRP A 45 -16.91 -0.64 4.64
N ARG A 46 -16.91 -1.68 3.80
CA ARG A 46 -15.74 -2.07 2.98
C ARG A 46 -15.37 -1.00 1.97
N PHE A 47 -16.36 -0.42 1.29
CA PHE A 47 -16.16 0.69 0.36
C PHE A 47 -15.61 1.93 1.08
N LEU A 48 -16.21 2.33 2.19
CA LEU A 48 -15.71 3.47 2.98
C LEU A 48 -14.28 3.21 3.49
N ALA A 49 -13.99 2.03 4.03
CA ALA A 49 -12.65 1.70 4.51
C ALA A 49 -11.61 1.75 3.40
N TRP A 50 -11.91 1.20 2.22
CA TRP A 50 -11.02 1.28 1.07
C TRP A 50 -10.76 2.75 0.66
N ALA A 51 -11.80 3.56 0.55
CA ALA A 51 -11.67 4.97 0.15
C ALA A 51 -10.88 5.81 1.17
N LEU A 52 -11.11 5.58 2.46
CA LEU A 52 -10.60 6.43 3.53
C LEU A 52 -9.24 6.00 4.06
N LEU A 53 -8.98 4.69 4.10
CA LEU A 53 -7.77 4.13 4.67
C LEU A 53 -6.74 3.75 3.59
N ASP A 54 -7.07 3.91 2.30
CA ASP A 54 -6.23 3.46 1.18
C ASP A 54 -5.89 1.96 1.31
N ALA A 55 -6.80 1.22 1.95
CA ALA A 55 -6.58 -0.15 2.39
C ALA A 55 -6.99 -1.14 1.30
N ASP A 56 -6.08 -2.04 0.94
CA ASP A 56 -6.37 -3.10 -0.01
C ASP A 56 -7.57 -3.93 0.45
N ARG A 57 -8.51 -4.14 -0.46
CA ARG A 57 -9.76 -4.89 -0.21
C ARG A 57 -10.58 -4.37 0.99
N GLY A 58 -10.44 -3.12 1.40
CA GLY A 58 -11.23 -2.52 2.48
C GLY A 58 -10.94 -3.12 3.86
N GLU A 59 -9.69 -3.50 4.12
CA GLU A 59 -9.24 -3.81 5.48
C GLU A 59 -9.55 -2.65 6.45
N GLY A 60 -9.83 -2.98 7.70
CA GLY A 60 -10.24 -1.97 8.71
C GLY A 60 -11.72 -1.60 8.68
N HIS A 61 -12.53 -2.11 7.74
CA HIS A 61 -13.97 -1.82 7.69
C HIS A 61 -14.74 -2.23 8.95
N GLU A 62 -14.35 -3.32 9.61
CA GLU A 62 -14.98 -3.74 10.87
C GLU A 62 -14.72 -2.72 11.97
N ALA A 63 -13.47 -2.26 12.10
CA ALA A 63 -13.10 -1.23 13.06
C ALA A 63 -13.83 0.09 12.76
N LEU A 64 -13.90 0.48 11.48
CA LEU A 64 -14.63 1.67 11.05
C LEU A 64 -16.11 1.58 11.43
N ALA A 65 -16.77 0.46 11.14
CA ALA A 65 -18.17 0.25 11.49
C ALA A 65 -18.40 0.33 13.02
N ILE A 66 -17.56 -0.37 13.80
CA ILE A 66 -17.66 -0.41 15.27
C ILE A 66 -17.43 0.98 15.87
N MET A 67 -16.41 1.71 15.40
CA MET A 67 -16.13 3.08 15.84
C MET A 67 -17.27 4.04 15.48
N SER A 68 -18.00 3.76 14.41
CA SER A 68 -19.20 4.48 14.00
C SER A 68 -20.47 4.04 14.73
N GLY A 69 -20.39 3.07 15.66
CA GLY A 69 -21.54 2.57 16.42
C GLY A 69 -22.43 1.57 15.67
N HIS A 70 -21.91 0.95 14.61
CA HIS A 70 -22.63 0.00 13.78
C HIS A 70 -21.96 -1.38 13.78
N ARG A 71 -22.74 -2.41 13.43
CA ARG A 71 -22.18 -3.73 13.16
C ARG A 71 -21.50 -3.73 11.78
N PRO A 72 -20.39 -4.46 11.59
CA PRO A 72 -19.71 -4.55 10.29
C PRO A 72 -20.59 -5.09 9.16
N ASP A 73 -21.55 -5.96 9.49
CA ASP A 73 -22.51 -6.58 8.57
C ASP A 73 -23.81 -5.78 8.42
N ALA A 74 -23.92 -4.59 9.03
CA ALA A 74 -25.13 -3.79 8.98
C ALA A 74 -25.38 -3.25 7.55
N ALA A 75 -26.51 -3.64 6.97
CA ALA A 75 -27.02 -3.05 5.73
C ALA A 75 -27.78 -1.75 6.05
N LEU A 76 -27.11 -0.60 5.88
CA LEU A 76 -27.70 0.72 6.07
C LEU A 76 -28.44 1.17 4.81
N ARG A 77 -29.52 1.92 4.98
CA ARG A 77 -30.30 2.48 3.87
C ARG A 77 -29.69 3.80 3.43
N PRO A 78 -29.76 4.16 2.13
CA PRO A 78 -29.46 5.51 1.68
C PRO A 78 -30.24 6.55 2.51
N GLY A 79 -29.60 7.67 2.86
CA GLY A 79 -30.13 8.69 3.76
C GLY A 79 -29.89 8.42 5.26
N THR A 80 -29.33 7.26 5.63
CA THR A 80 -28.95 7.00 7.03
C THR A 80 -27.77 7.88 7.42
N LYS A 81 -27.92 8.67 8.47
CA LYS A 81 -26.83 9.46 9.04
C LYS A 81 -25.95 8.59 9.93
N VAL A 82 -24.67 8.52 9.63
CA VAL A 82 -23.65 7.81 10.41
C VAL A 82 -22.59 8.78 10.90
N ARG A 83 -21.92 8.46 12.02
CA ARG A 83 -20.80 9.26 12.53
C ARG A 83 -19.50 8.56 12.21
N LEU A 84 -18.70 9.14 11.32
CA LEU A 84 -17.38 8.61 10.99
C LEU A 84 -16.34 9.17 11.96
N PRO A 85 -15.32 8.39 12.37
CA PRO A 85 -14.22 8.84 13.21
C PRO A 85 -13.23 9.73 12.44
N ILE A 86 -13.75 10.79 11.84
CA ILE A 86 -13.03 11.77 11.02
C ILE A 86 -13.26 13.14 11.61
N ASP A 87 -12.19 13.92 11.71
CA ASP A 87 -12.25 15.29 12.20
C ASP A 87 -13.25 16.13 11.39
N PRO A 88 -14.15 16.89 12.03
CA PRO A 88 -15.05 17.81 11.32
C PRO A 88 -14.35 18.77 10.36
N SER A 89 -13.09 19.15 10.60
CA SER A 89 -12.32 19.99 9.67
C SER A 89 -12.01 19.31 8.34
N MET A 90 -12.05 17.97 8.30
CA MET A 90 -11.78 17.16 7.11
C MET A 90 -13.05 16.77 6.35
N ARG A 91 -14.20 17.39 6.68
CA ARG A 91 -15.50 17.01 6.10
C ARG A 91 -15.54 17.21 4.59
N ALA A 92 -14.96 18.32 4.10
CA ALA A 92 -14.92 18.61 2.67
C ALA A 92 -14.03 17.60 1.93
N GLU A 93 -12.87 17.28 2.48
CA GLU A 93 -11.93 16.30 1.95
C GLU A 93 -12.52 14.88 1.96
N LEU A 94 -13.27 14.54 3.00
CA LEU A 94 -14.04 13.30 3.09
C LEU A 94 -15.07 13.20 1.95
N ASP A 95 -15.84 14.26 1.71
CA ASP A 95 -16.85 14.27 0.65
C ASP A 95 -16.20 14.21 -0.74
N SER A 96 -15.11 14.95 -0.96
CA SER A 96 -14.26 14.86 -2.17
C SER A 96 -13.72 13.44 -2.37
N ARG A 97 -13.15 12.82 -1.34
CA ARG A 97 -12.62 11.45 -1.39
C ARG A 97 -13.70 10.43 -1.74
N LEU A 98 -14.86 10.51 -1.10
CA LEU A 98 -15.94 9.55 -1.37
C LEU A 98 -16.54 9.75 -2.76
N THR A 99 -16.58 10.98 -3.27
CA THR A 99 -16.97 11.27 -4.65
C THR A 99 -15.98 10.63 -5.63
N ALA A 100 -14.68 10.89 -5.45
CA ALA A 100 -13.63 10.27 -6.26
C ALA A 100 -13.69 8.74 -6.20
N ALA A 101 -13.93 8.16 -5.01
CA ALA A 101 -14.02 6.72 -4.81
C ALA A 101 -15.17 6.06 -5.58
N ARG A 102 -16.29 6.76 -5.76
CA ARG A 102 -17.39 6.27 -6.59
C ARG A 102 -16.99 6.22 -8.06
N HIS A 103 -16.35 7.28 -8.55
CA HIS A 103 -15.83 7.32 -9.91
C HIS A 103 -14.82 6.19 -10.17
N VAL A 104 -13.86 5.97 -9.25
CA VAL A 104 -12.93 4.82 -9.36
C VAL A 104 -13.68 3.49 -9.39
N ARG A 105 -14.69 3.28 -8.53
CA ARG A 105 -15.49 2.04 -8.55
C ARG A 105 -16.19 1.83 -9.88
N THR A 106 -16.76 2.89 -10.46
CA THR A 106 -17.38 2.84 -11.80
C THR A 106 -16.33 2.53 -12.86
N ALA A 107 -15.16 3.17 -12.79
CA ALA A 107 -14.06 2.92 -13.71
C ALA A 107 -13.58 1.47 -13.68
N THR A 108 -13.42 0.88 -12.49
CA THR A 108 -13.05 -0.52 -12.33
C THR A 108 -14.06 -1.43 -13.02
N ALA A 109 -15.37 -1.20 -12.81
CA ALA A 109 -16.41 -2.00 -13.46
C ALA A 109 -16.40 -1.85 -15.00
N LEU A 110 -16.13 -0.66 -15.52
CA LEU A 110 -16.02 -0.39 -16.95
C LEU A 110 -14.80 -1.08 -17.56
N HIS A 111 -13.66 -1.04 -16.89
CA HIS A 111 -12.45 -1.73 -17.31
C HIS A 111 -12.63 -3.25 -17.32
N GLU A 112 -13.26 -3.82 -16.28
CA GLU A 112 -13.61 -5.25 -16.24
C GLU A 112 -14.57 -5.66 -17.37
N ALA A 113 -15.42 -4.73 -17.83
CA ALA A 113 -16.29 -4.91 -19.00
C ALA A 113 -15.56 -4.68 -20.35
N GLY A 114 -14.29 -4.27 -20.34
CA GLY A 114 -13.47 -4.00 -21.52
C GLY A 114 -13.66 -2.60 -22.13
N ASP A 115 -14.35 -1.68 -21.45
CA ASP A 115 -14.53 -0.29 -21.91
C ASP A 115 -13.49 0.64 -21.26
N ASP A 116 -12.23 0.51 -21.70
CA ASP A 116 -11.10 1.29 -21.16
C ASP A 116 -11.19 2.79 -21.45
N GLU A 117 -11.94 3.18 -22.48
CA GLU A 117 -12.17 4.59 -22.78
C GLU A 117 -13.16 5.20 -21.78
N ALA A 118 -14.25 4.50 -21.44
CA ALA A 118 -15.15 4.95 -20.39
C ALA A 118 -14.50 4.89 -19.02
N SER A 119 -13.74 3.82 -18.73
CA SER A 119 -12.95 3.72 -17.49
C SER A 119 -12.00 4.91 -17.32
N GLY A 120 -11.24 5.25 -18.37
CA GLY A 120 -10.34 6.41 -18.34
C GLY A 120 -11.06 7.73 -18.05
N ARG A 121 -12.28 7.93 -18.57
CA ARG A 121 -13.09 9.13 -18.26
C ARG A 121 -13.48 9.19 -16.79
N GLU A 122 -13.99 8.10 -16.23
CA GLU A 122 -14.33 8.04 -14.81
C GLU A 122 -13.11 8.25 -13.91
N LEU A 123 -11.93 7.72 -14.28
CA LEU A 123 -10.72 7.98 -13.52
C LEU A 123 -10.28 9.45 -13.58
N MET A 124 -10.48 10.15 -14.71
CA MET A 124 -10.23 11.59 -14.78
C MET A 124 -11.15 12.36 -13.84
N GLU A 125 -12.46 12.06 -13.83
CA GLU A 125 -13.42 12.65 -12.87
C GLU A 125 -13.00 12.37 -11.42
N ALA A 126 -12.47 11.17 -11.12
CA ALA A 126 -11.95 10.85 -9.80
C ALA A 126 -10.71 11.68 -9.41
N VAL A 127 -9.77 11.90 -10.35
CA VAL A 127 -8.59 12.75 -10.13
C VAL A 127 -9.00 14.21 -9.90
N GLU A 128 -10.01 14.69 -10.62
CA GLU A 128 -10.55 16.05 -10.43
C GLU A 128 -11.25 16.20 -9.07
N ALA A 129 -12.01 15.20 -8.63
CA ALA A 129 -12.73 15.21 -7.36
C ALA A 129 -11.80 15.16 -6.13
N ASP A 130 -10.70 14.38 -6.19
CA ASP A 130 -9.65 14.39 -5.16
C ASP A 130 -8.24 14.38 -5.80
N PRO A 131 -7.67 15.57 -6.06
CA PRO A 131 -6.32 15.71 -6.59
C PRO A 131 -5.22 15.33 -5.60
N GLY A 132 -5.50 14.86 -4.39
CA GLY A 132 -4.51 14.32 -3.46
C GLY A 132 -4.44 12.78 -3.46
N TRP A 133 -5.44 12.13 -4.06
CA TRP A 133 -5.56 10.68 -3.99
C TRP A 133 -4.74 9.97 -5.07
N SER A 134 -3.96 8.98 -4.66
CA SER A 134 -3.05 8.25 -5.55
C SER A 134 -3.73 7.15 -6.36
N ILE A 135 -4.80 6.51 -5.85
CA ILE A 135 -5.45 5.40 -6.54
C ILE A 135 -5.89 5.76 -7.97
N PRO A 136 -6.74 6.79 -8.18
CA PRO A 136 -7.23 7.08 -9.53
C PRO A 136 -6.11 7.48 -10.50
N ARG A 137 -5.05 8.13 -10.00
CA ARG A 137 -3.86 8.45 -10.80
C ARG A 137 -3.07 7.22 -11.19
N TYR A 138 -2.90 6.28 -10.26
CA TYR A 138 -2.22 5.02 -10.49
C TYR A 138 -2.96 4.18 -11.54
N ASP A 139 -4.27 4.00 -11.37
CA ASP A 139 -5.10 3.23 -12.30
C ASP A 139 -5.12 3.87 -13.70
N LEU A 140 -5.24 5.21 -13.78
CA LEU A 140 -5.21 5.92 -15.05
C LEU A 140 -3.83 5.87 -15.71
N ALA A 141 -2.75 5.92 -14.92
CA ALA A 141 -1.39 5.76 -15.42
C ALA A 141 -1.15 4.37 -16.01
N LEU A 142 -1.69 3.30 -15.41
CA LEU A 142 -1.64 1.96 -15.99
C LEU A 142 -2.29 1.92 -17.38
N LEU A 143 -3.51 2.45 -17.52
CA LEU A 143 -4.20 2.54 -18.83
C LEU A 143 -3.41 3.40 -19.84
N MET A 144 -2.69 4.42 -19.39
CA MET A 144 -1.80 5.21 -20.25
C MET A 144 -0.59 4.41 -20.71
N LEU A 145 0.04 3.65 -19.83
CA LEU A 145 1.21 2.82 -20.13
C LEU A 145 0.87 1.70 -21.12
N GLU A 146 -0.29 1.05 -20.96
CA GLU A 146 -0.78 0.04 -21.92
C GLU A 146 -0.94 0.60 -23.34
N ARG A 147 -1.21 1.90 -23.46
CA ARG A 147 -1.30 2.62 -24.74
C ARG A 147 0.02 3.27 -25.17
N GLY A 148 1.13 2.97 -24.50
CA GLY A 148 2.45 3.51 -24.81
C GLY A 148 2.64 4.99 -24.45
N ARG A 149 1.77 5.57 -23.62
CA ARG A 149 1.80 6.99 -23.23
C ARG A 149 2.59 7.20 -21.92
N ALA A 150 3.85 6.77 -21.93
CA ALA A 150 4.72 6.79 -20.75
C ALA A 150 4.95 8.19 -20.16
N ASP A 151 5.11 9.22 -21.00
CA ASP A 151 5.33 10.59 -20.53
C ASP A 151 4.08 11.16 -19.83
N SER A 152 2.89 10.93 -20.40
CA SER A 152 1.62 11.33 -19.77
C SER A 152 1.39 10.61 -18.44
N ALA A 153 1.73 9.31 -18.37
CA ALA A 153 1.66 8.55 -17.12
C ALA A 153 2.61 9.12 -16.05
N ARG A 154 3.84 9.49 -16.45
CA ARG A 154 4.81 10.14 -15.56
C ARG A 154 4.28 11.47 -15.02
N GLU A 155 3.82 12.36 -15.90
CA GLU A 155 3.25 13.67 -15.50
C GLU A 155 2.08 13.51 -14.52
N LEU A 156 1.22 12.53 -14.77
CA LEU A 156 0.08 12.22 -13.92
C LEU A 156 0.50 11.76 -12.52
N LEU A 157 1.55 10.94 -12.42
CA LEU A 157 1.99 10.32 -11.16
C LEU A 157 2.90 11.22 -10.32
N GLU A 158 3.60 12.18 -10.93
CA GLU A 158 4.58 13.03 -10.25
C GLU A 158 4.05 13.72 -8.97
N PRO A 159 2.82 14.30 -8.95
CA PRO A 159 2.26 14.94 -7.77
C PRO A 159 2.04 14.00 -6.58
N VAL A 160 1.92 12.69 -6.83
CA VAL A 160 1.72 11.65 -5.81
C VAL A 160 2.91 10.72 -5.70
N SER A 161 4.08 11.13 -6.19
CA SER A 161 5.25 10.25 -6.33
C SER A 161 5.86 9.76 -5.02
N SER A 162 5.47 10.34 -3.87
CA SER A 162 5.81 9.84 -2.53
C SER A 162 4.97 8.63 -2.12
N LYS A 163 3.89 8.33 -2.84
CA LYS A 163 3.00 7.19 -2.57
C LYS A 163 3.62 5.91 -3.16
N PRO A 164 3.68 4.80 -2.40
CA PRO A 164 4.42 3.60 -2.82
C PRO A 164 4.06 3.07 -4.22
N ARG A 165 2.77 2.99 -4.55
CA ARG A 165 2.30 2.51 -5.87
C ARG A 165 2.68 3.44 -7.03
N ALA A 166 2.57 4.75 -6.81
CA ALA A 166 2.99 5.73 -7.81
C ALA A 166 4.50 5.69 -8.00
N ALA A 167 5.26 5.56 -6.92
CA ALA A 167 6.71 5.43 -6.97
C ALA A 167 7.16 4.14 -7.69
N LEU A 168 6.42 3.04 -7.54
CA LEU A 168 6.66 1.81 -8.31
C LEU A 168 6.57 2.08 -9.81
N LEU A 169 5.45 2.64 -10.31
CA LEU A 169 5.30 2.90 -11.74
C LEU A 169 6.32 3.91 -12.24
N LEU A 170 6.55 5.02 -11.53
CA LEU A 170 7.59 5.98 -11.91
C LEU A 170 8.97 5.32 -12.00
N GLY A 171 9.30 4.42 -11.07
CA GLY A 171 10.55 3.67 -11.10
C GLY A 171 10.66 2.74 -12.31
N LEU A 172 9.57 2.09 -12.72
CA LEU A 172 9.54 1.28 -13.93
C LEU A 172 9.66 2.14 -15.20
N ILE A 173 9.01 3.31 -15.25
CA ILE A 173 9.13 4.22 -16.41
C ILE A 173 10.56 4.79 -16.50
N ASP A 174 11.19 5.11 -15.37
CA ASP A 174 12.58 5.56 -15.34
C ASP A 174 13.56 4.45 -15.77
N TRP A 175 13.26 3.20 -15.40
CA TRP A 175 14.03 2.03 -15.82
C TRP A 175 13.99 1.81 -17.34
N GLU A 176 12.80 1.85 -17.94
CA GLU A 176 12.61 1.72 -19.39
C GLU A 176 13.29 2.86 -20.18
N ASN A 177 13.51 4.00 -19.53
CA ASN A 177 14.22 5.16 -20.09
C ASN A 177 15.74 5.13 -19.83
N ASP A 178 16.30 3.99 -19.43
CA ASP A 178 17.71 3.79 -19.07
C ASP A 178 18.23 4.67 -17.90
N ASP A 179 17.35 5.37 -17.16
CA ASP A 179 17.72 6.11 -15.94
C ASP A 179 17.66 5.19 -14.70
N VAL A 180 18.59 4.23 -14.67
CA VAL A 180 18.71 3.23 -13.60
C VAL A 180 18.83 3.87 -12.21
N LEU A 181 19.49 5.03 -12.11
CA LEU A 181 19.66 5.71 -10.83
C LEU A 181 18.36 6.37 -10.35
N ALA A 182 17.58 6.98 -11.25
CA ALA A 182 16.26 7.48 -10.91
C ALA A 182 15.30 6.34 -10.56
N ALA A 183 15.29 5.28 -11.37
CA ALA A 183 14.51 4.07 -11.12
C ALA A 183 14.75 3.53 -9.71
N ARG A 184 16.03 3.38 -9.31
CA ARG A 184 16.38 2.92 -7.96
C ARG A 184 15.81 3.81 -6.86
N ARG A 185 15.94 5.15 -6.97
CA ARG A 185 15.42 6.09 -5.96
C ARG A 185 13.89 6.01 -5.82
N ARG A 186 13.19 5.87 -6.95
CA ARG A 186 11.73 5.70 -6.96
C ARG A 186 11.32 4.36 -6.34
N LEU A 187 12.03 3.29 -6.66
CA LEU A 187 11.78 1.95 -6.10
C LEU A 187 12.11 1.87 -4.60
N GLU A 188 13.11 2.62 -4.12
CA GLU A 188 13.37 2.81 -2.68
C GLU A 188 12.16 3.40 -1.95
N THR A 189 11.46 4.36 -2.58
CA THR A 189 10.21 4.91 -2.06
C THR A 189 9.08 3.87 -2.11
N ALA A 190 9.00 3.07 -3.17
CA ALA A 190 7.98 2.03 -3.33
C ALA A 190 8.06 0.93 -2.26
N ILE A 191 9.26 0.62 -1.76
CA ILE A 191 9.47 -0.38 -0.71
C ILE A 191 9.47 0.20 0.72
N ALA A 192 9.33 1.52 0.88
CA ALA A 192 9.34 2.22 2.16
C ALA A 192 7.98 2.16 2.89
N THR A 193 7.42 0.96 3.00
CA THR A 193 6.17 0.66 3.73
C THR A 193 6.31 -0.66 4.50
N ASP A 194 5.46 -0.87 5.51
CA ASP A 194 5.49 -2.07 6.34
C ASP A 194 5.23 -3.34 5.51
N ALA A 195 4.32 -3.24 4.54
CA ALA A 195 3.93 -4.32 3.63
C ALA A 195 4.07 -3.88 2.16
N PRO A 196 5.29 -3.87 1.60
CA PRO A 196 5.52 -3.49 0.21
C PRO A 196 5.00 -4.57 -0.74
N GLN A 197 4.53 -4.15 -1.91
CA GLN A 197 4.08 -5.06 -2.96
C GLN A 197 5.22 -5.97 -3.44
N ALA A 198 4.88 -7.21 -3.79
CA ALA A 198 5.83 -8.20 -4.28
C ALA A 198 6.58 -7.70 -5.53
N GLU A 199 5.87 -6.99 -6.41
CA GLU A 199 6.38 -6.35 -7.62
C GLU A 199 7.41 -5.26 -7.28
N ALA A 200 7.14 -4.45 -6.25
CA ALA A 200 8.07 -3.41 -5.80
C ALA A 200 9.35 -4.01 -5.21
N LEU A 201 9.23 -5.10 -4.44
CA LEU A 201 10.39 -5.84 -3.93
C LEU A 201 11.24 -6.40 -5.07
N ALA A 202 10.61 -7.04 -6.06
CA ALA A 202 11.29 -7.61 -7.20
C ALA A 202 11.98 -6.55 -8.06
N ALA A 203 11.28 -5.48 -8.42
CA ALA A 203 11.83 -4.38 -9.21
C ALA A 203 13.00 -3.70 -8.48
N ALA A 204 12.86 -3.40 -7.18
CA ALA A 204 13.94 -2.83 -6.38
C ALA A 204 15.16 -3.77 -6.29
N ALA A 205 14.93 -5.09 -6.16
CA ALA A 205 16.01 -6.07 -6.13
C ALA A 205 16.80 -6.08 -7.45
N ILE A 206 16.11 -6.05 -8.59
CA ILE A 206 16.72 -5.95 -9.92
C ILE A 206 17.52 -4.64 -10.04
N ALA A 207 16.94 -3.52 -9.60
CA ALA A 207 17.63 -2.23 -9.65
C ALA A 207 18.92 -2.23 -8.81
N TYR A 208 18.87 -2.76 -7.58
CA TYR A 208 20.07 -2.91 -6.74
C TYR A 208 21.12 -3.83 -7.36
N MET A 209 20.70 -4.88 -8.06
CA MET A 209 21.65 -5.75 -8.76
C MET A 209 22.42 -5.00 -9.84
N VAL A 210 21.71 -4.26 -10.69
CA VAL A 210 22.33 -3.50 -11.78
C VAL A 210 23.21 -2.37 -11.25
N THR A 211 22.87 -1.77 -10.10
CA THR A 211 23.74 -0.76 -9.46
C THR A 211 24.87 -1.36 -8.61
N GLY A 212 25.01 -2.68 -8.54
CA GLY A 212 26.09 -3.36 -7.82
C GLY A 212 25.87 -3.59 -6.32
N ASP A 213 24.68 -3.27 -5.80
CA ASP A 213 24.30 -3.43 -4.39
C ASP A 213 23.74 -4.85 -4.13
N SER A 214 24.52 -5.88 -4.46
CA SER A 214 24.08 -7.29 -4.38
C SER A 214 23.60 -7.73 -3.00
N TYR A 215 24.11 -7.11 -1.93
CA TYR A 215 23.65 -7.36 -0.56
C TYR A 215 22.18 -6.95 -0.37
N LEU A 216 21.81 -5.74 -0.81
CA LEU A 216 20.44 -5.25 -0.69
C LEU A 216 19.50 -6.06 -1.58
N ALA A 217 19.91 -6.34 -2.82
CA ALA A 217 19.15 -7.20 -3.71
C ALA A 217 18.86 -8.57 -3.08
N ASN A 218 19.86 -9.25 -2.51
CA ASN A 218 19.67 -10.56 -1.89
C ASN A 218 18.70 -10.52 -0.69
N ARG A 219 18.72 -9.42 0.09
CA ARG A 219 17.74 -9.24 1.17
C ARG A 219 16.32 -9.11 0.64
N LEU A 220 16.12 -8.36 -0.44
CA LEU A 220 14.79 -8.20 -1.04
C LEU A 220 14.28 -9.50 -1.67
N TRP A 221 15.13 -10.26 -2.37
CA TRP A 221 14.75 -11.58 -2.87
C TRP A 221 14.39 -12.56 -1.75
N THR A 222 15.15 -12.56 -0.65
CA THR A 222 14.82 -13.38 0.52
C THR A 222 13.48 -13.00 1.12
N ARG A 223 13.20 -11.69 1.26
CA ARG A 223 11.91 -11.19 1.75
C ARG A 223 10.76 -11.63 0.84
N LEU A 224 10.95 -11.55 -0.48
CA LEU A 224 9.96 -11.98 -1.47
C LEU A 224 9.67 -13.50 -1.40
N LEU A 225 10.70 -14.33 -1.15
CA LEU A 225 10.53 -15.77 -0.95
C LEU A 225 9.81 -16.13 0.35
N GLN A 226 9.96 -15.30 1.38
CA GLN A 226 9.27 -15.45 2.67
C GLN A 226 7.81 -15.01 2.62
N ASP A 227 7.45 -14.20 1.62
CA ASP A 227 6.07 -13.78 1.42
C ASP A 227 5.23 -14.91 0.78
N ALA A 228 4.40 -15.54 1.61
CA ALA A 228 3.51 -16.61 1.17
C ALA A 228 2.43 -16.11 0.19
N SER A 229 2.11 -14.82 0.21
CA SER A 229 1.12 -14.19 -0.67
C SER A 229 1.69 -13.72 -2.01
N ALA A 230 3.02 -13.63 -2.14
CA ALA A 230 3.67 -13.19 -3.36
C ALA A 230 3.32 -14.12 -4.56
N PRO A 231 3.10 -13.55 -5.75
CA PRO A 231 2.85 -14.32 -6.97
C PRO A 231 3.94 -15.36 -7.24
N SER A 232 3.55 -16.51 -7.78
CA SER A 232 4.44 -17.67 -7.91
C SER A 232 5.57 -17.41 -8.91
N GLU A 233 5.29 -16.65 -9.96
CA GLU A 233 6.23 -16.17 -10.95
C GLU A 233 7.35 -15.31 -10.35
N LEU A 234 7.00 -14.40 -9.43
CA LEU A 234 7.97 -13.54 -8.75
C LEU A 234 8.82 -14.34 -7.77
N ARG A 235 8.24 -15.31 -7.07
CA ARG A 235 9.00 -16.24 -6.22
C ARG A 235 9.93 -17.14 -7.03
N LEU A 236 9.49 -17.63 -8.19
CA LEU A 236 10.34 -18.42 -9.09
C LEU A 236 11.51 -17.59 -9.62
N MET A 237 11.28 -16.32 -9.96
CA MET A 237 12.34 -15.38 -10.32
C MET A 237 13.36 -15.22 -9.19
N ALA A 238 12.90 -15.05 -7.95
CA ALA A 238 13.78 -14.97 -6.78
C ALA A 238 14.59 -16.26 -6.55
N VAL A 239 13.98 -17.44 -6.71
CA VAL A 239 14.69 -18.73 -6.61
C VAL A 239 15.80 -18.82 -7.67
N ARG A 240 15.49 -18.51 -8.93
CA ARG A 240 16.49 -18.53 -10.02
C ARG A 240 17.67 -17.62 -9.69
N PHE A 241 17.37 -16.40 -9.25
CA PHE A 241 18.39 -15.46 -8.83
C PHE A 241 19.29 -16.02 -7.72
N CYS A 242 18.71 -16.60 -6.67
CA CYS A 242 19.46 -17.15 -5.54
C CYS A 242 20.32 -18.38 -5.93
N LEU A 243 19.91 -19.16 -6.94
CA LEU A 243 20.64 -20.35 -7.39
C LEU A 243 21.75 -20.02 -8.38
N GLU A 244 21.50 -19.10 -9.31
CA GLU A 244 22.40 -18.81 -10.43
C GLU A 244 23.39 -17.67 -10.12
N GLY A 245 23.09 -16.86 -9.09
CA GLY A 245 23.93 -15.78 -8.60
C GLY A 245 23.95 -14.53 -9.51
N PRO A 246 24.59 -13.44 -9.03
CA PRO A 246 24.64 -12.12 -9.68
C PRO A 246 25.10 -12.05 -11.15
N GLY A 247 25.73 -13.11 -11.66
CA GLY A 247 26.36 -13.15 -12.99
C GLY A 247 25.56 -13.92 -14.03
N SER A 248 24.42 -14.50 -13.66
CA SER A 248 23.50 -15.11 -14.61
C SER A 248 22.72 -14.04 -15.35
N ARG A 249 22.72 -14.09 -16.69
CA ARG A 249 21.94 -13.16 -17.49
C ARG A 249 20.47 -13.43 -17.18
N LEU A 250 19.81 -12.50 -16.49
CA LEU A 250 18.35 -12.44 -16.51
C LEU A 250 17.93 -12.37 -17.99
N PRO A 251 16.94 -13.18 -18.42
CA PRO A 251 16.46 -13.18 -19.80
C PRO A 251 15.88 -11.82 -20.21
#